data_AF-A0A2U2SCH1-F1
#
_entry.id   AF-A0A2U2SCH1-F1
#
_cell.length_a   1.000
_cell.length_b   1.000
_cell.length_c   1.000
_cell.angle_alpha   90.00
_cell.angle_beta   90.00
_cell.angle_gamma   90.00
#
_symmetry.space_group_name_H-M   'P 1'
#
loop_
_entity.id
_entity.type
_entity.pdbx_description
1 polymer ?
#
loop_
_entity_poly.entity_id
_entity_poly.type
_entity_poly.pdbx_seq_one_letter_code
_entity_poly.pdbx_strand_id
1 'polypeptide(L)'
;MNLMKQIGLALRAVKALGVSQLANYAWYRLGIHSGFIEHISRSALRQALHGIEDVHFQPVLELPARQRLISVLGEGAHALQVEAEEICSGKIRIFGFQQIDLDYRQGKSEQWFTQLERLLIDDKKADRDVKFFWEPARFGWVYPLGRAYWVNPEERYAEKFWEAVETFWENHPPYYGVNWLSGQEV
;
A
#
# COMPACT_ATOMS: atom_id res chain seq x y z
N MET A 1 -18.26 -9.19 -27.32
CA MET A 1 -19.42 -9.25 -26.38
C MET A 1 -20.62 -8.59 -27.07
N ASN A 2 -21.82 -9.18 -27.07
CA ASN A 2 -22.97 -8.71 -27.88
C ASN A 2 -23.52 -7.36 -27.36
N LEU A 3 -23.85 -6.42 -28.26
CA LEU A 3 -24.34 -5.06 -27.98
C LEU A 3 -25.56 -5.04 -27.05
N MET A 4 -26.50 -5.97 -27.23
CA MET A 4 -27.67 -6.09 -26.34
C MET A 4 -27.29 -6.41 -24.88
N LYS A 5 -26.21 -7.16 -24.66
CA LYS A 5 -25.71 -7.44 -23.30
C LYS A 5 -25.09 -6.20 -22.67
N GLN A 6 -24.43 -5.34 -23.44
CA GLN A 6 -23.86 -4.09 -22.91
C GLN A 6 -24.93 -3.08 -22.52
N ILE A 7 -25.98 -2.94 -23.35
CA ILE A 7 -27.13 -2.07 -23.02
C ILE A 7 -27.85 -2.59 -21.76
N GLY A 8 -28.09 -3.90 -21.69
CA GLY A 8 -28.69 -4.52 -20.49
C GLY A 8 -27.84 -4.34 -19.23
N LEU A 9 -26.51 -4.41 -19.34
CA LEU A 9 -25.59 -4.13 -18.23
C LEU A 9 -25.67 -2.67 -17.80
N ALA A 10 -25.65 -1.73 -18.75
CA ALA A 10 -25.74 -0.30 -18.48
C ALA A 10 -27.05 0.05 -17.76
N LEU A 11 -28.20 -0.46 -18.21
CA LEU A 11 -29.49 -0.23 -17.55
C LEU A 11 -29.51 -0.76 -16.11
N ARG A 12 -28.95 -1.95 -15.88
CA ARG A 12 -28.81 -2.51 -14.52
C ARG A 12 -27.89 -1.66 -13.65
N ALA A 13 -26.79 -1.18 -14.22
CA ALA A 13 -25.83 -0.34 -13.52
C ALA A 13 -26.45 1.03 -13.15
N VAL A 14 -27.23 1.63 -14.06
CA VAL A 14 -27.98 2.87 -13.77
C VAL A 14 -28.95 2.65 -12.62
N LYS A 15 -29.69 1.53 -12.64
CA LYS A 15 -30.65 1.20 -11.57
C LYS A 15 -29.96 0.97 -10.22
N ALA A 16 -28.78 0.34 -10.20
CA ALA A 16 -28.09 -0.04 -8.98
C ALA A 16 -27.24 1.10 -8.39
N LEU A 17 -26.54 1.86 -9.24
CA LEU A 17 -25.55 2.85 -8.81
C LEU A 17 -26.01 4.29 -9.01
N GLY A 18 -26.91 4.55 -9.96
CA GLY A 18 -27.31 5.91 -10.36
C GLY A 18 -26.53 6.45 -11.56
N VAL A 19 -27.07 7.48 -12.20
CA VAL A 19 -26.48 8.10 -13.40
C VAL A 19 -25.19 8.85 -13.07
N SER A 20 -25.14 9.56 -11.95
CA SER A 20 -23.98 10.36 -11.54
C SER A 20 -22.72 9.51 -11.35
N GLN A 21 -22.86 8.35 -10.72
CA GLN A 21 -21.79 7.41 -10.46
C GLN A 21 -21.23 6.84 -11.77
N LEU A 22 -22.11 6.54 -12.72
CA LEU A 22 -21.71 6.09 -14.05
C LEU A 22 -21.05 7.20 -14.86
N ALA A 23 -21.53 8.44 -14.76
CA ALA A 23 -20.90 9.59 -15.40
C ALA A 23 -19.49 9.83 -14.84
N ASN A 24 -19.31 9.77 -13.52
CA ASN A 24 -18.00 9.88 -12.86
C ASN A 24 -17.05 8.76 -13.31
N TYR A 25 -17.54 7.51 -13.35
CA TYR A 25 -16.75 6.38 -13.84
C TYR A 25 -16.39 6.53 -15.32
N ALA A 26 -17.31 6.98 -16.17
CA ALA A 26 -17.04 7.23 -17.59
C ALA A 26 -15.99 8.34 -17.76
N TRP A 27 -16.12 9.44 -17.01
CA TRP A 27 -15.15 10.53 -17.01
C TRP A 27 -13.75 10.05 -16.58
N TYR A 28 -13.68 9.28 -15.50
CA TYR A 28 -12.45 8.66 -15.04
C TYR A 28 -11.80 7.78 -16.12
N ARG A 29 -12.59 6.90 -16.74
CA ARG A 29 -12.15 6.02 -17.82
C ARG A 29 -11.64 6.80 -19.03
N LEU A 30 -12.33 7.86 -19.43
CA LEU A 30 -11.86 8.75 -20.49
C LEU A 30 -10.55 9.44 -20.11
N GLY A 31 -10.42 9.90 -18.86
CA GLY A 31 -9.19 10.51 -18.34
C GLY A 31 -8.00 9.54 -18.36
N ILE A 32 -8.23 8.28 -17.96
CA ILE A 32 -7.22 7.22 -18.05
C ILE A 32 -6.86 6.95 -19.51
N HIS A 33 -7.80 6.72 -20.41
CA HIS A 33 -7.53 6.37 -21.81
C HIS A 33 -6.91 7.52 -22.62
N SER A 34 -7.32 8.77 -22.38
CA SER A 34 -6.77 9.95 -23.05
C SER A 34 -5.37 10.35 -22.57
N GLY A 35 -4.92 9.82 -21.42
CA GLY A 35 -3.66 10.23 -20.79
C GLY A 35 -3.76 11.53 -19.98
N PHE A 36 -4.94 12.12 -19.87
CA PHE A 36 -5.17 13.33 -19.09
C PHE A 36 -4.78 13.15 -17.60
N ILE A 37 -5.16 12.03 -16.99
CA ILE A 37 -4.82 11.71 -15.59
C ILE A 37 -3.31 11.50 -15.42
N GLU A 38 -2.64 10.89 -16.41
CA GLU A 38 -1.19 10.73 -16.39
C GLU A 38 -0.49 12.09 -16.44
N HIS A 39 -0.95 13.00 -17.30
CA HIS A 39 -0.40 14.35 -17.38
C HIS A 39 -0.55 15.12 -16.05
N ILE A 40 -1.74 15.10 -15.45
CA ILE A 40 -2.00 15.76 -14.16
C ILE A 40 -1.13 15.18 -13.05
N SER A 41 -1.11 13.85 -12.89
CA SER A 41 -0.35 13.18 -11.83
C SER A 41 1.15 13.41 -11.95
N ARG A 42 1.70 13.44 -13.18
CA ARG A 42 3.10 13.80 -13.41
C ARG A 42 3.41 15.25 -13.02
N SER A 43 2.51 16.18 -13.34
CA SER A 43 2.67 17.59 -12.93
C SER A 43 2.60 17.73 -11.41
N ALA A 44 1.65 17.04 -10.76
CA ALA A 44 1.51 17.03 -9.32
C ALA A 44 2.74 16.45 -8.61
N LEU A 45 3.32 15.35 -9.13
CA LEU A 45 4.56 14.79 -8.59
C LEU A 45 5.72 15.79 -8.66
N ARG A 46 5.91 16.43 -9.83
CA ARG A 46 6.96 17.45 -9.98
C ARG A 46 6.80 18.57 -8.96
N GLN A 47 5.57 19.07 -8.79
CA GLN A 47 5.29 20.13 -7.83
C GLN A 47 5.57 19.68 -6.39
N ALA A 48 5.15 18.48 -6.01
CA ALA A 48 5.36 17.93 -4.67
C ALA A 48 6.86 17.79 -4.32
N LEU A 49 7.70 17.43 -5.30
CA LEU A 49 9.14 17.30 -5.10
C LEU A 49 9.87 18.65 -4.94
N HIS A 50 9.27 19.77 -5.36
CA HIS A 50 9.91 21.09 -5.36
C HIS A 50 9.69 21.92 -4.09
N GLY A 51 9.05 21.37 -3.04
CA GLY A 51 8.62 22.17 -1.88
C GLY A 51 8.80 21.52 -0.51
N ILE A 52 9.65 20.50 -0.39
CA ILE A 52 9.93 19.85 0.90
C ILE A 52 11.17 20.52 1.50
N GLU A 53 10.94 21.53 2.33
CA GLU A 53 11.95 22.15 3.20
C GLU A 53 11.40 22.13 4.63
N ASP A 54 12.28 21.95 5.62
CA ASP A 54 11.99 22.05 7.06
C ASP A 54 10.83 21.17 7.56
N VAL A 55 10.92 19.84 7.34
CA VAL A 55 9.98 18.88 7.91
C VAL A 55 10.19 18.77 9.42
N HIS A 56 9.22 19.26 10.20
CA HIS A 56 9.19 19.11 11.65
C HIS A 56 8.24 17.99 12.06
N PHE A 57 8.77 16.97 12.74
CA PHE A 57 7.95 15.92 13.32
C PHE A 57 7.12 16.48 14.49
N GLN A 58 5.80 16.41 14.36
CA GLN A 58 4.86 16.72 15.43
C GLN A 58 4.09 15.44 15.78
N PRO A 59 4.41 14.78 16.91
CA PRO A 59 3.70 13.58 17.31
C PRO A 59 2.23 13.91 17.60
N VAL A 60 1.32 13.24 16.89
CA VAL A 60 -0.13 13.37 17.13
C VAL A 60 -0.54 12.59 18.38
N LEU A 61 0.22 11.55 18.73
CA LEU A 61 -0.02 10.69 19.88
C LEU A 61 1.24 10.61 20.74
N GLU A 62 1.06 10.78 22.05
CA GLU A 62 2.10 10.48 23.02
C GLU A 62 2.24 8.96 23.18
N LEU A 63 3.48 8.47 23.21
CA LEU A 63 3.74 7.05 23.46
C LEU A 63 3.45 6.72 24.93
N PRO A 64 2.77 5.59 25.21
CA PRO A 64 2.49 5.20 26.59
C PRO A 64 3.78 4.83 27.32
N ALA A 65 3.83 5.05 28.64
CA ALA A 65 4.95 4.57 29.44
C ALA A 65 5.20 3.06 29.22
N ARG A 66 6.49 2.66 29.14
CA ARG A 66 6.92 1.26 28.92
C ARG A 66 6.17 0.26 29.81
N GLN A 67 6.03 0.56 31.10
CA GLN A 67 5.34 -0.32 32.05
C GLN A 67 3.86 -0.54 31.70
N ARG A 68 3.20 0.47 31.14
CA ARG A 68 1.80 0.36 30.68
C ARG A 68 1.70 -0.50 29.42
N LEU A 69 2.66 -0.41 28.51
CA LEU A 69 2.69 -1.31 27.36
C LEU A 69 2.89 -2.76 27.82
N ILE A 70 3.87 -3.01 28.70
CA ILE A 70 4.14 -4.35 29.23
C ILE A 70 2.91 -4.92 29.94
N SER A 71 2.20 -4.11 30.74
CA SER A 71 1.00 -4.58 31.45
C SER A 71 -0.16 -4.92 30.51
N VAL A 72 -0.33 -4.19 29.40
CA VAL A 72 -1.34 -4.49 28.37
C VAL A 72 -0.96 -5.73 27.56
N LEU A 73 0.33 -5.91 27.25
CA LEU A 73 0.80 -7.08 26.52
C LEU A 73 0.65 -8.38 27.33
N GLY A 74 0.91 -8.33 28.65
CA GLY A 74 0.80 -9.50 29.53
C GLY A 74 1.58 -10.70 28.98
N GLU A 75 0.91 -11.84 28.84
CA GLU A 75 1.48 -13.07 28.26
C GLU A 75 1.85 -12.93 26.77
N GLY A 76 1.28 -11.96 26.07
CA GLY A 76 1.57 -11.66 24.67
C GLY A 76 2.94 -11.05 24.41
N ALA A 77 3.67 -10.63 25.45
CA ALA A 77 5.02 -10.06 25.30
C ALA A 77 6.01 -11.05 24.67
N HIS A 78 5.92 -12.34 25.01
CA HIS A 78 6.77 -13.37 24.39
C HIS A 78 6.43 -13.57 22.91
N ALA A 79 5.13 -13.61 22.57
CA ALA A 79 4.70 -13.75 21.18
C ALA A 79 5.12 -12.55 20.31
N LEU A 80 5.04 -11.33 20.87
CA LEU A 80 5.54 -10.11 20.24
C LEU A 80 7.03 -10.21 19.95
N GLN A 81 7.83 -10.68 20.93
CA GLN A 81 9.26 -10.85 20.76
C GLN A 81 9.57 -11.82 19.61
N VAL A 82 8.92 -13.00 19.61
CA VAL A 82 9.10 -14.00 18.55
C VAL A 82 8.76 -13.42 17.17
N GLU A 83 7.66 -12.68 17.05
CA GLU A 83 7.27 -12.04 15.79
C GLU A 83 8.30 -10.97 15.34
N ALA A 84 8.83 -10.17 16.26
CA ALA A 84 9.89 -9.22 15.95
C ALA A 84 11.18 -9.91 15.46
N GLU A 85 11.56 -11.04 16.07
CA GLU A 85 12.70 -11.85 15.60
C GLU A 85 12.47 -12.44 14.21
N GLU A 86 11.26 -12.94 13.92
CA GLU A 86 10.88 -13.42 12.59
C GLU A 86 11.08 -12.33 11.54
N ILE A 87 10.63 -11.10 11.84
CA ILE A 87 10.78 -9.96 10.93
C ILE A 87 12.24 -9.58 10.72
N CYS A 88 13.05 -9.54 11.78
CA CYS A 88 14.49 -9.33 11.67
C CYS A 88 15.18 -10.40 10.81
N SER A 89 14.68 -11.64 10.83
CA SER A 89 15.17 -12.73 9.98
C SER A 89 14.70 -12.65 8.52
N GLY A 90 13.91 -11.63 8.15
CA GLY A 90 13.40 -11.41 6.80
C GLY A 90 12.07 -12.12 6.52
N LYS A 91 11.30 -12.48 7.55
CA LYS A 91 10.00 -13.16 7.38
C LYS A 91 8.87 -12.34 7.97
N ILE A 92 7.77 -12.21 7.24
CA ILE A 92 6.60 -11.46 7.67
C ILE A 92 5.35 -12.33 7.63
N ARG A 93 4.33 -11.93 8.39
CA ARG A 93 3.01 -12.58 8.39
C ARG A 93 2.01 -11.71 7.62
N ILE A 94 1.64 -12.16 6.43
CA ILE A 94 0.58 -11.50 5.64
C ILE A 94 -0.79 -12.00 6.07
N PHE A 95 -1.79 -11.12 6.03
CA PHE A 95 -3.16 -11.39 6.47
C PHE A 95 -3.26 -11.88 7.92
N GLY A 96 -2.24 -11.57 8.73
CA GLY A 96 -2.16 -11.90 10.16
C GLY A 96 -1.75 -13.34 10.51
N PHE A 97 -1.53 -14.24 9.54
CA PHE A 97 -1.17 -15.63 9.86
C PHE A 97 -0.20 -16.29 8.88
N GLN A 98 -0.20 -15.91 7.61
CA GLN A 98 0.59 -16.61 6.60
C GLN A 98 2.02 -16.06 6.59
N GLN A 99 2.98 -16.88 6.99
CA GLN A 99 4.39 -16.51 6.93
C GLN A 99 4.92 -16.58 5.50
N ILE A 100 5.61 -15.53 5.06
CA ILE A 100 6.32 -15.46 3.79
C ILE A 100 7.70 -14.84 3.98
N ASP A 101 8.60 -15.08 3.03
CA ASP A 101 9.84 -14.31 2.93
C ASP A 101 9.52 -12.90 2.41
N LEU A 102 10.10 -11.90 3.08
CA LEU A 102 9.94 -10.50 2.73
C LEU A 102 10.76 -10.20 1.47
N ASP A 103 10.07 -9.85 0.37
CA ASP A 103 10.70 -9.39 -0.86
C ASP A 103 10.15 -8.02 -1.23
N TYR A 104 10.98 -6.99 -1.01
CA TYR A 104 10.67 -5.59 -1.26
C TYR A 104 10.40 -5.27 -2.74
N ARG A 105 10.76 -6.17 -3.67
CA ARG A 105 10.59 -5.96 -5.12
C ARG A 105 9.24 -6.46 -5.63
N GLN A 106 8.47 -7.17 -4.80
CA GLN A 106 7.17 -7.68 -5.21
C GLN A 106 6.23 -6.54 -5.61
N GLY A 107 5.63 -6.64 -6.80
CA GLY A 107 4.74 -5.61 -7.34
C GLY A 107 5.45 -4.42 -8.00
N LYS A 108 6.80 -4.40 -8.00
CA LYS A 108 7.59 -3.38 -8.70
C LYS A 108 7.27 -3.41 -10.20
N SER A 109 7.08 -2.24 -10.78
CA SER A 109 6.97 -2.06 -12.23
C SER A 109 7.53 -0.70 -12.62
N GLU A 110 8.11 -0.62 -13.81
CA GLU A 110 8.57 0.63 -14.43
C GLU A 110 7.43 1.39 -15.11
N GLN A 111 6.22 0.83 -15.10
CA GLN A 111 5.04 1.45 -15.70
C GLN A 111 4.38 2.42 -14.72
N TRP A 112 3.92 3.54 -15.27
CA TRP A 112 3.10 4.50 -14.52
C TRP A 112 1.75 3.86 -14.16
N PHE A 113 1.16 4.20 -13.02
CA PHE A 113 -0.05 3.54 -12.53
C PHE A 113 -1.21 3.56 -13.53
N THR A 114 -1.40 4.66 -14.29
CA THR A 114 -2.44 4.76 -15.32
C THR A 114 -2.21 3.78 -16.48
N GLN A 115 -0.95 3.44 -16.78
CA GLN A 115 -0.60 2.48 -17.82
C GLN A 115 -0.91 1.06 -17.35
N LEU A 116 -0.53 0.74 -16.11
CA LEU A 116 -0.89 -0.53 -15.47
C LEU A 116 -2.40 -0.71 -15.38
N GLU A 117 -3.12 0.35 -15.02
CA GLU A 117 -4.56 0.30 -14.91
C GLU A 117 -5.22 0.02 -16.27
N ARG A 118 -4.75 0.64 -17.37
CA ARG A 118 -5.21 0.29 -18.72
C ARG A 118 -4.98 -1.19 -19.04
N LEU A 119 -3.81 -1.73 -18.69
CA LEU A 119 -3.51 -3.14 -18.91
C LEU A 119 -4.43 -4.07 -18.11
N LEU A 120 -4.72 -3.76 -16.84
CA LEU A 120 -5.65 -4.56 -16.01
C LEU A 120 -7.11 -4.45 -16.46
N ILE A 121 -7.46 -3.31 -17.05
CA ILE A 121 -8.76 -3.08 -17.65
C ILE A 121 -8.96 -3.96 -18.89
N ASP A 122 -7.91 -4.08 -19.70
CA ASP A 122 -7.94 -4.76 -20.99
C ASP A 122 -7.63 -6.27 -20.86
N ASP A 123 -6.85 -6.67 -19.85
CA ASP A 123 -6.48 -8.04 -19.55
C ASP A 123 -7.07 -8.53 -18.21
N LYS A 124 -8.00 -9.48 -18.29
CA LYS A 124 -8.68 -10.06 -17.13
C LYS A 124 -7.90 -11.18 -16.44
N LYS A 125 -6.64 -11.42 -16.80
CA LYS A 125 -5.82 -12.51 -16.27
C LYS A 125 -4.58 -11.97 -15.56
N ALA A 126 -4.76 -11.43 -14.36
CA ALA A 126 -3.67 -11.34 -13.42
C ALA A 126 -3.42 -12.74 -12.82
N ASP A 127 -2.20 -13.25 -12.90
CA ASP A 127 -1.82 -14.56 -12.35
C ASP A 127 -1.88 -14.61 -10.81
N ARG A 128 -2.00 -13.45 -10.15
CA ARG A 128 -2.06 -13.31 -8.69
C ARG A 128 -2.99 -12.17 -8.28
N ASP A 129 -3.76 -12.35 -7.21
CA ASP A 129 -4.57 -11.29 -6.62
C ASP A 129 -3.66 -10.15 -6.11
N VAL A 130 -4.00 -8.91 -6.48
CA VAL A 130 -3.21 -7.71 -6.15
C VAL A 130 -3.00 -7.53 -4.64
N LYS A 131 -3.90 -8.07 -3.81
CA LYS A 131 -3.79 -8.04 -2.35
C LYS A 131 -2.49 -8.66 -1.84
N PHE A 132 -1.90 -9.63 -2.55
CA PHE A 132 -0.62 -10.21 -2.16
C PHE A 132 0.56 -9.28 -2.39
N PHE A 133 0.43 -8.26 -3.24
CA PHE A 133 1.42 -7.20 -3.38
C PHE A 133 1.17 -6.09 -2.36
N TRP A 134 -0.10 -5.72 -2.15
CA TRP A 134 -0.48 -4.65 -1.22
C TRP A 134 -0.26 -5.02 0.24
N GLU A 135 -0.50 -6.27 0.64
CA GLU A 135 -0.43 -6.65 2.06
C GLU A 135 0.98 -6.46 2.68
N PRO A 136 2.09 -6.87 2.03
CA PRO A 136 3.43 -6.48 2.47
C PRO A 136 3.70 -4.97 2.39
N ALA A 137 3.19 -4.32 1.34
CA ALA A 137 3.42 -2.90 1.05
C ALA A 137 2.69 -1.93 2.00
N ARG A 138 1.71 -2.41 2.78
CA ARG A 138 1.05 -1.62 3.85
C ARG A 138 1.90 -1.45 5.10
N PHE A 139 3.02 -2.16 5.21
CA PHE A 139 3.90 -2.10 6.38
C PHE A 139 3.22 -2.43 7.72
N GLY A 140 2.06 -3.10 7.73
CA GLY A 140 1.37 -3.49 8.98
C GLY A 140 2.22 -4.41 9.87
N TRP A 141 3.16 -5.13 9.26
CA TRP A 141 4.10 -6.01 9.94
C TRP A 141 5.23 -5.27 10.68
N VAL A 142 5.39 -3.95 10.55
CA VAL A 142 6.43 -3.20 11.29
C VAL A 142 6.02 -2.82 12.72
N TYR A 143 4.72 -2.84 13.05
CA TYR A 143 4.25 -2.50 14.39
C TYR A 143 4.79 -3.44 15.49
N PRO A 144 4.99 -4.75 15.26
CA PRO A 144 5.76 -5.60 16.15
C PRO A 144 7.17 -5.07 16.44
N LEU A 145 7.93 -4.57 15.45
CA LEU A 145 9.28 -4.02 15.66
C LEU A 145 9.27 -2.82 16.60
N GLY A 146 8.36 -1.86 16.36
CA GLY A 146 8.25 -0.66 17.20
C GLY A 146 7.82 -0.98 18.64
N ARG A 147 6.89 -1.93 18.82
CA ARG A 147 6.48 -2.39 20.15
C ARG A 147 7.59 -3.17 20.85
N ALA A 148 8.31 -4.03 20.13
CA ALA A 148 9.46 -4.76 20.66
C ALA A 148 10.56 -3.80 21.11
N TYR A 149 10.90 -2.80 20.28
CA TYR A 149 11.84 -1.73 20.64
C TYR A 149 11.42 -0.97 21.91
N TRP A 150 10.13 -0.62 22.02
CA TRP A 150 9.63 0.07 23.22
C TRP A 150 9.69 -0.79 24.49
N VAL A 151 9.48 -2.11 24.37
CA VAL A 151 9.58 -3.06 25.49
C VAL A 151 11.04 -3.36 25.82
N ASN A 152 11.88 -3.62 24.84
CA ASN A 152 13.31 -3.90 24.97
C ASN A 152 14.07 -3.14 23.86
N PRO A 153 14.74 -2.02 24.20
CA PRO A 153 15.37 -1.14 23.21
C PRO A 153 16.61 -1.78 22.56
N GLU A 154 16.38 -2.64 21.59
CA GLU A 154 17.42 -3.19 20.73
C GLU A 154 17.43 -2.48 19.38
N GLU A 155 18.52 -1.79 19.06
CA GLU A 155 18.63 -0.94 17.85
C GLU A 155 18.35 -1.69 16.55
N ARG A 156 18.62 -3.00 16.49
CA ARG A 156 18.32 -3.83 15.32
C ARG A 156 16.86 -3.79 14.87
N TYR A 157 15.91 -3.52 15.76
CA TYR A 157 14.50 -3.36 15.38
C TYR A 157 14.27 -2.07 14.60
N ALA A 158 14.90 -0.97 15.02
CA ALA A 158 14.86 0.31 14.32
C ALA A 158 15.62 0.23 13.00
N GLU A 159 16.81 -0.39 12.99
CA GLU A 159 17.60 -0.64 11.78
C GLU A 159 16.79 -1.44 10.76
N LYS A 160 16.11 -2.51 11.18
CA LYS A 160 15.29 -3.32 10.26
C LYS A 160 14.12 -2.54 9.68
N PHE A 161 13.49 -1.66 10.46
CA PHE A 161 12.44 -0.78 9.97
C PHE A 161 12.98 0.17 8.89
N TRP A 162 14.10 0.84 9.14
CA TRP A 162 14.70 1.77 8.18
C TRP A 162 15.16 1.06 6.91
N GLU A 163 15.85 -0.08 7.02
CA GLU A 163 16.23 -0.93 5.89
C GLU A 163 15.02 -1.23 5.00
N ALA A 164 13.90 -1.62 5.60
CA ALA A 164 12.69 -1.96 4.87
C ALA A 164 12.05 -0.76 4.16
N VAL A 165 11.95 0.38 4.85
CA VAL A 165 11.36 1.60 4.30
C VAL A 165 12.19 2.12 3.12
N GLU A 166 13.51 2.25 3.31
CA GLU A 166 14.42 2.74 2.29
C GLU A 166 14.44 1.82 1.07
N THR A 167 14.60 0.51 1.29
CA THR A 167 14.60 -0.48 0.20
C THR A 167 13.27 -0.50 -0.56
N PHE A 168 12.14 -0.32 0.14
CA PHE A 168 10.83 -0.25 -0.50
C PHE A 168 10.70 1.02 -1.36
N TRP A 169 11.09 2.18 -0.87
CA TRP A 169 11.02 3.43 -1.64
C TRP A 169 11.91 3.41 -2.88
N GLU A 170 13.09 2.80 -2.82
CA GLU A 170 13.95 2.59 -4.00
C GLU A 170 13.28 1.72 -5.07
N ASN A 171 12.45 0.76 -4.66
CA ASN A 171 11.80 -0.17 -5.57
C ASN A 171 10.42 0.28 -6.04
N HIS A 172 9.74 1.17 -5.31
CA HIS A 172 8.38 1.63 -5.58
C HIS A 172 8.30 3.15 -5.63
N PRO A 173 8.97 3.81 -6.60
CA PRO A 173 8.95 5.26 -6.70
C PRO A 173 7.51 5.78 -6.92
N PRO A 174 7.21 7.03 -6.54
CA PRO A 174 5.87 7.59 -6.67
C PRO A 174 5.23 7.39 -8.03
N TYR A 175 4.00 6.89 -8.02
CA TYR A 175 3.16 6.59 -9.18
C TYR A 175 3.61 5.42 -10.08
N TYR A 176 4.60 4.62 -9.67
CA TYR A 176 5.09 3.47 -10.44
C TYR A 176 4.76 2.14 -9.74
N GLY A 177 4.22 1.19 -10.49
CA GLY A 177 3.91 -0.13 -9.94
C GLY A 177 2.50 -0.28 -9.36
N VAL A 178 2.20 -1.51 -8.96
CA VAL A 178 0.84 -1.91 -8.57
C VAL A 178 0.39 -1.29 -7.25
N ASN A 179 1.33 -0.87 -6.42
CA ASN A 179 1.05 -0.21 -5.14
C ASN A 179 0.39 1.17 -5.32
N TRP A 180 0.51 1.78 -6.50
CA TRP A 180 -0.06 3.09 -6.82
C TRP A 180 -1.41 3.02 -7.56
N LEU A 181 -1.98 1.82 -7.73
CA LEU A 181 -3.27 1.62 -8.39
C LEU A 181 -4.47 1.98 -7.52
N SER A 182 -4.29 2.07 -6.19
CA SER A 182 -5.35 2.35 -5.24
C SER A 182 -4.90 3.39 -4.23
N GLY A 183 -5.63 4.50 -4.15
CA GLY A 183 -5.40 5.57 -3.16
C GLY A 183 -5.53 5.14 -1.70
N GLN A 184 -6.03 3.93 -1.42
CA GLN A 184 -6.10 3.37 -0.06
C GLN A 184 -4.80 2.69 0.37
N GLU A 185 -3.90 2.42 -0.58
CA GLU A 185 -2.68 1.64 -0.39
C GLU A 185 -1.42 2.52 -0.41
N VAL A 186 -1.62 3.84 -0.43
CA VAL A 186 -0.61 4.89 -0.60
C VAL A 186 -0.68 5.91 0.52
#